data_AF-A0A2E6Q257-F1
#
_entry.id   AF-A0A2E6Q257-F1
#
_cell.length_a   1.000
_cell.length_b   1.000
_cell.length_c   1.000
_cell.angle_alpha   90.00
_cell.angle_beta   90.00
_cell.angle_gamma   90.00
#
_symmetry.space_group_name_H-M   'P 1'
#
loop_
_entity.id
_entity.type
_entity.pdbx_description
1 polymer ?
#
loop_
_entity_poly.entity_id
_entity_poly.type
_entity_poly.pdbx_seq_one_letter_code
_entity_poly.pdbx_strand_id
1 'polypeptide(L)'
;MTGCLGSLVEFPAQSMEQTTWADYSDKLPRLTSFVLFRSKGFDTPFFFNLPPKVFYAMLDRLLGGGDQSDLVIPKREPTSIEKQIRAMLIKHMGEALTAAWSVLPTPGFQDESKVESDPKMAPGLAPNEVVVEVTFAFRMSGREGEVSLAIPIRALEPHLDGLVEVLSGGSGRLPDASQKRRLDQRLRTISVEGTAVLGSTSITLGELQSMAVGDVLDLDQEQPSFTVGGGAAWPMHVGNRGDRRIVRLGSST
;
A
#
# COMPACT_ATOMS: atom_id res chain seq x y z
N MET A 1 10.59 -21.82 -9.53
CA MET A 1 11.99 -22.29 -9.41
C MET A 1 12.17 -23.76 -9.78
N THR A 2 11.35 -24.69 -9.27
CA THR A 2 11.40 -26.14 -9.62
C THR A 2 11.45 -26.44 -11.11
N GLY A 3 10.58 -25.81 -11.92
CA GLY A 3 10.56 -26.03 -13.38
C GLY A 3 11.78 -25.48 -14.13
N CYS A 4 12.49 -24.50 -13.57
CA CYS A 4 13.72 -23.95 -14.16
C CYS A 4 14.94 -24.82 -13.82
N LEU A 5 14.97 -25.40 -12.61
CA LEU A 5 16.11 -26.15 -12.09
C LEU A 5 16.05 -27.66 -12.39
N GLY A 6 14.91 -28.17 -12.84
CA GLY A 6 14.72 -29.61 -13.08
C GLY A 6 14.90 -30.46 -11.81
N SER A 7 14.73 -29.85 -10.63
CA SER A 7 14.79 -30.48 -9.32
C SER A 7 13.74 -29.84 -8.40
N LEU A 8 13.22 -30.62 -7.46
CA LEU A 8 12.34 -30.08 -6.42
C LEU A 8 13.14 -29.11 -5.56
N VAL A 9 12.70 -27.86 -5.53
CA VAL A 9 13.28 -26.80 -4.69
C VAL A 9 12.20 -26.29 -3.76
N GLU A 10 12.47 -26.36 -2.47
CA GLU A 10 11.56 -25.93 -1.42
C GLU A 10 12.15 -24.74 -0.65
N PHE A 11 11.27 -23.79 -0.33
CA PHE A 11 11.55 -22.65 0.53
C PHE A 11 10.50 -22.53 1.65
N PRO A 12 10.40 -23.52 2.56
CA PRO A 12 9.52 -23.37 3.72
C PRO A 12 9.94 -22.16 4.55
N ALA A 13 8.96 -21.33 4.92
CA ALA A 13 9.16 -20.28 5.91
C ALA A 13 9.54 -20.94 7.26
N GLN A 14 10.63 -20.49 7.84
CA GLN A 14 11.22 -21.05 9.06
C GLN A 14 10.93 -20.16 10.27
N SER A 15 11.10 -18.85 10.12
CA SER A 15 10.81 -17.87 11.17
C SER A 15 10.40 -16.52 10.59
N MET A 16 9.72 -15.73 11.42
CA MET A 16 9.35 -14.35 11.15
C MET A 16 9.56 -13.55 12.44
N GLU A 17 10.44 -12.55 12.40
CA GLU A 17 10.84 -11.76 13.55
C GLU A 17 10.86 -10.27 13.20
N GLN A 18 10.63 -9.40 14.19
CA GLN A 18 10.86 -7.97 14.05
C GLN A 18 12.22 -7.62 14.63
N THR A 19 13.02 -6.89 13.88
CA THR A 19 14.37 -6.50 14.26
C THR A 19 14.69 -5.10 13.74
N THR A 20 15.75 -4.48 14.24
CA THR A 20 16.26 -3.26 13.62
C THR A 20 17.04 -3.59 12.35
N TRP A 21 17.08 -2.63 11.41
CA TRP A 21 17.89 -2.75 10.20
C TRP A 21 19.37 -2.95 10.52
N ALA A 22 19.90 -2.28 11.54
CA ALA A 22 21.28 -2.47 11.98
C ALA A 22 21.54 -3.94 12.34
N ASP A 23 20.72 -4.50 13.23
CA ASP A 23 20.86 -5.89 13.68
C ASP A 23 20.71 -6.88 12.52
N TYR A 24 19.78 -6.64 11.59
CA TYR A 24 19.64 -7.48 10.40
C TYR A 24 20.88 -7.41 9.50
N SER A 25 21.30 -6.20 9.13
CA SER A 25 22.40 -5.99 8.17
C SER A 25 23.75 -6.48 8.71
N ASP A 26 23.97 -6.41 10.03
CA ASP A 26 25.20 -6.88 10.66
C ASP A 26 25.28 -8.42 10.79
N LYS A 27 24.15 -9.13 10.74
CA LYS A 27 24.13 -10.61 10.65
C LYS A 27 24.59 -11.12 9.29
N LEU A 28 24.51 -10.30 8.25
CA LEU A 28 24.76 -10.74 6.87
C LEU A 28 26.25 -10.89 6.56
N PRO A 29 26.65 -11.92 5.78
CA PRO A 29 28.02 -12.03 5.28
C PRO A 29 28.37 -10.85 4.37
N ARG A 30 29.63 -10.37 4.45
CA ARG A 30 30.16 -9.31 3.58
C ARG A 30 30.11 -9.64 2.08
N LEU A 31 30.20 -10.93 1.74
CA LEU A 31 30.12 -11.42 0.37
C LEU A 31 28.83 -12.23 0.22
N THR A 32 27.77 -11.55 -0.20
CA THR A 32 26.47 -12.17 -0.44
C THR A 32 25.78 -11.51 -1.62
N SER A 33 24.78 -12.17 -2.21
CA SER A 33 23.94 -11.51 -3.19
C SER A 33 22.81 -10.80 -2.47
N PHE A 34 22.99 -9.51 -2.23
CA PHE A 34 21.99 -8.67 -1.57
C PHE A 34 21.14 -7.96 -2.61
N VAL A 35 19.84 -8.23 -2.60
CA VAL A 35 18.91 -7.82 -3.66
C VAL A 35 17.91 -6.84 -3.10
N LEU A 36 17.73 -5.72 -3.81
CA LEU A 36 16.75 -4.70 -3.47
C LEU A 36 15.59 -4.82 -4.47
N PHE A 37 14.48 -5.43 -4.05
CA PHE A 37 13.26 -5.51 -4.84
C PHE A 37 12.47 -4.21 -4.68
N ARG A 38 12.49 -3.37 -5.72
CA ARG A 38 11.67 -2.15 -5.78
C ARG A 38 10.35 -2.44 -6.47
N SER A 39 9.33 -1.69 -6.07
CA SER A 39 8.01 -1.75 -6.67
C SER A 39 7.38 -0.36 -6.66
N LYS A 40 6.59 -0.06 -7.69
CA LYS A 40 5.80 1.19 -7.73
C LYS A 40 4.71 1.26 -6.66
N GLY A 41 4.36 0.13 -6.05
CA GLY A 41 3.39 0.09 -4.96
C GLY A 41 3.97 0.42 -3.59
N PHE A 42 5.30 0.44 -3.43
CA PHE A 42 5.95 0.61 -2.13
C PHE A 42 6.99 1.73 -2.19
N ASP A 43 6.98 2.63 -1.21
CA ASP A 43 7.94 3.74 -1.14
C ASP A 43 9.36 3.30 -0.77
N THR A 44 9.50 2.07 -0.27
CA THR A 44 10.78 1.45 0.07
C THR A 44 10.96 0.09 -0.59
N PRO A 45 12.21 -0.26 -0.94
CA PRO A 45 12.51 -1.58 -1.45
C PRO A 45 12.39 -2.65 -0.36
N PHE A 46 12.10 -3.87 -0.79
CA PHE A 46 12.27 -5.06 0.03
C PHE A 46 13.69 -5.59 -0.17
N PHE A 47 14.27 -6.14 0.89
CA PHE A 47 15.66 -6.56 0.90
C PHE A 47 15.74 -8.07 0.98
N PHE A 48 16.29 -8.71 -0.04
CA PHE A 48 16.41 -10.15 -0.10
C PHE A 48 17.88 -10.56 -0.12
N ASN A 49 18.25 -11.43 0.81
CA ASN A 49 19.60 -11.96 0.92
C ASN A 49 19.64 -13.39 0.34
N LEU A 50 20.48 -13.56 -0.69
CA LEU A 50 20.80 -14.85 -1.29
C LEU A 50 22.26 -15.20 -1.00
N PRO A 51 22.54 -16.03 0.03
CA PRO A 51 23.90 -16.41 0.37
C PRO A 51 24.58 -17.21 -0.75
N PRO A 52 25.91 -17.12 -0.89
CA PRO A 52 26.67 -17.87 -1.88
C PRO A 52 26.40 -19.38 -1.84
N LYS A 53 26.23 -19.96 -0.65
CA LYS A 53 25.92 -21.39 -0.48
C LYS A 53 24.67 -21.80 -1.27
N VAL A 54 23.60 -21.00 -1.18
CA VAL A 54 22.34 -21.24 -1.87
C VAL A 54 22.48 -20.96 -3.37
N PHE A 55 23.09 -19.82 -3.72
CA PHE A 55 23.30 -19.44 -5.12
C PHE A 55 24.11 -20.48 -5.90
N TYR A 56 25.27 -20.91 -5.36
CA TYR A 56 26.13 -21.88 -6.03
C TYR A 56 25.49 -23.28 -6.06
N ALA A 57 24.68 -23.64 -5.05
CA ALA A 57 23.90 -24.88 -5.11
C ALA A 57 22.95 -24.88 -6.31
N MET A 58 22.22 -23.79 -6.54
CA MET A 58 21.34 -23.63 -7.71
C MET A 58 22.13 -23.57 -9.03
N LEU A 59 23.25 -22.84 -9.05
CA LEU A 59 24.10 -22.72 -10.23
C LEU A 59 24.65 -24.08 -10.65
N ASP A 60 25.22 -24.84 -9.72
CA ASP A 60 25.73 -26.19 -10.00
C ASP A 60 24.63 -27.07 -10.59
N ARG A 61 23.41 -27.01 -10.05
CA ARG A 61 22.27 -27.74 -10.60
C ARG A 61 21.89 -27.30 -12.02
N LEU A 62 21.86 -25.99 -12.30
CA LEU A 62 21.61 -25.47 -13.65
C LEU A 62 22.66 -25.91 -14.67
N LEU A 63 23.90 -26.14 -14.21
CA LEU A 63 25.01 -26.61 -15.04
C LEU A 63 25.07 -28.15 -15.15
N GLY A 64 24.06 -28.87 -14.64
CA GLY A 64 23.97 -30.32 -14.72
C GLY A 64 24.62 -31.07 -13.56
N GLY A 65 24.95 -30.38 -12.46
CA GLY A 65 25.46 -30.96 -11.24
C GLY A 65 24.51 -31.99 -10.62
N GLY A 66 25.08 -33.11 -10.16
CA GLY A 66 24.37 -34.20 -9.51
C GLY A 66 24.25 -34.02 -7.99
N ASP A 67 23.49 -34.91 -7.36
CA ASP A 67 23.14 -34.82 -5.93
C ASP A 67 24.32 -35.12 -4.98
N GLN A 68 25.45 -35.62 -5.51
CA GLN A 68 26.62 -36.08 -4.73
C GLN A 68 27.90 -35.24 -4.96
N SER A 69 27.84 -34.12 -5.71
CA SER A 69 29.02 -33.27 -5.87
C SER A 69 29.22 -32.37 -4.65
N ASP A 70 30.43 -32.40 -4.09
CA ASP A 70 30.87 -31.43 -3.09
C ASP A 70 30.78 -30.02 -3.67
N LEU A 71 29.95 -29.18 -3.04
CA LEU A 71 29.73 -27.82 -3.50
C LEU A 71 30.93 -26.94 -3.14
N VAL A 72 31.77 -26.62 -4.12
CA VAL A 72 32.86 -25.66 -3.94
C VAL A 72 32.31 -24.25 -4.10
N ILE A 73 32.35 -23.47 -3.01
CA ILE A 73 31.94 -22.06 -3.01
C ILE A 73 33.18 -21.19 -3.22
N PRO A 74 33.32 -20.49 -4.36
CA PRO A 74 34.43 -19.58 -4.61
C PRO A 74 34.46 -18.42 -3.59
N LYS A 75 35.63 -18.12 -3.03
CA LYS A 75 35.88 -16.93 -2.21
C LYS A 75 36.21 -15.70 -3.07
N ARG A 76 35.43 -15.47 -4.13
CA ARG A 76 35.59 -14.36 -5.08
C ARG A 76 34.23 -13.82 -5.48
N GLU A 77 34.21 -12.64 -6.09
CA GLU A 77 33.02 -12.18 -6.78
C GLU A 77 32.60 -13.15 -7.89
N PRO A 78 31.29 -13.26 -8.18
CA PRO A 78 30.80 -14.09 -9.27
C PRO A 78 31.28 -13.61 -10.65
N THR A 79 31.56 -14.54 -11.57
CA THR A 79 31.94 -14.25 -12.97
C THR A 79 30.77 -13.66 -13.76
N SER A 80 31.02 -13.12 -14.96
CA SER A 80 29.95 -12.56 -15.82
C SER A 80 28.83 -13.56 -16.12
N ILE A 81 29.15 -14.84 -16.33
CA ILE A 81 28.15 -15.90 -16.59
C ILE A 81 27.36 -16.18 -15.30
N GLU A 82 28.05 -16.29 -14.16
CA GLU A 82 27.39 -16.48 -12.86
C GLU A 82 26.49 -15.29 -12.51
N LYS A 83 26.90 -14.04 -12.83
CA LYS A 83 26.08 -12.83 -12.66
C LYS A 83 24.81 -12.89 -13.53
N GLN A 84 24.89 -13.38 -14.76
CA GLN A 84 23.71 -13.55 -15.63
C GLN A 84 22.73 -14.60 -15.10
N ILE A 85 23.24 -15.77 -14.68
CA ILE A 85 22.41 -16.81 -14.08
C ILE A 85 21.76 -16.30 -12.78
N ARG A 86 22.52 -15.58 -11.97
CA ARG A 86 21.99 -14.94 -10.76
C ARG A 86 20.85 -13.98 -11.06
N ALA A 87 21.00 -13.12 -12.07
CA ALA A 87 19.95 -12.18 -12.46
C ALA A 87 18.66 -12.91 -12.89
N MET A 88 18.79 -14.03 -13.62
CA MET A 88 17.65 -14.87 -13.99
C MET A 88 16.97 -15.50 -12.77
N LEU A 89 17.73 -16.04 -11.81
CA LEU A 89 17.17 -16.54 -10.55
C LEU A 89 16.44 -15.45 -9.77
N ILE A 90 17.07 -14.28 -9.61
CA ILE A 90 16.48 -13.13 -8.92
C ILE A 90 15.19 -12.67 -9.59
N LYS A 91 15.13 -12.66 -10.92
CA LYS A 91 13.91 -12.33 -11.65
C LYS A 91 12.77 -13.28 -11.27
N HIS A 92 13.02 -14.59 -11.25
CA HIS A 92 12.02 -15.57 -10.83
C HIS A 92 11.58 -15.41 -9.37
N MET A 93 12.49 -14.95 -8.50
CA MET A 93 12.14 -14.62 -7.11
C MET A 93 11.27 -13.35 -7.03
N GLY A 94 11.57 -12.34 -7.83
CA GLY A 94 10.75 -11.14 -7.96
C GLY A 94 9.35 -11.44 -8.53
N GLU A 95 9.25 -12.38 -9.47
CA GLU A 95 7.97 -12.89 -9.99
C GLU A 95 7.15 -13.58 -8.88
N ALA A 96 7.80 -14.46 -8.10
CA ALA A 96 7.15 -15.13 -6.97
C ALA A 96 6.71 -14.13 -5.87
N LEU A 97 7.53 -13.13 -5.59
CA LEU A 97 7.19 -12.06 -4.65
C LEU A 97 6.01 -11.23 -5.18
N THR A 98 6.01 -10.86 -6.46
CA THR A 98 4.89 -10.15 -7.09
C THR A 98 3.58 -10.96 -6.98
N ALA A 99 3.65 -12.27 -7.18
CA ALA A 99 2.51 -13.16 -7.04
C ALA A 99 2.02 -13.26 -5.58
N ALA A 100 2.94 -13.36 -4.61
CA ALA A 100 2.60 -13.40 -3.18
C ALA A 100 1.90 -12.11 -2.71
N TRP A 101 2.21 -10.97 -3.34
CA TRP A 101 1.64 -9.67 -3.03
C TRP A 101 0.53 -9.23 -4.01
N SER A 102 0.03 -10.14 -4.87
CA SER A 102 -0.94 -9.82 -5.93
C SER A 102 -2.29 -9.30 -5.44
N VAL A 103 -2.55 -9.41 -4.15
CA VAL A 103 -3.76 -8.89 -3.48
C VAL A 103 -3.76 -7.37 -3.41
N LEU A 104 -2.57 -6.74 -3.49
CA LEU A 104 -2.43 -5.29 -3.57
C LEU A 104 -2.51 -4.83 -5.03
N PRO A 105 -2.99 -3.61 -5.30
CA PRO A 105 -3.23 -3.12 -6.66
C PRO A 105 -1.96 -2.89 -7.51
N THR A 106 -0.78 -2.76 -6.90
CA THR A 106 0.47 -2.42 -7.60
C THR A 106 1.72 -3.16 -7.06
N PRO A 107 1.75 -4.50 -7.02
CA PRO A 107 2.81 -5.26 -6.34
C PRO A 107 4.02 -5.56 -7.22
N GLY A 108 4.19 -4.93 -8.39
CA GLY A 108 5.19 -5.35 -9.36
C GLY A 108 6.63 -5.17 -8.86
N PHE A 109 7.36 -6.27 -8.61
CA PHE A 109 8.75 -6.28 -8.14
C PHE A 109 9.79 -6.67 -9.23
N GLN A 110 9.33 -6.95 -10.45
CA GLN A 110 10.13 -7.67 -11.46
C GLN A 110 11.17 -6.83 -12.21
N ASP A 111 10.96 -5.51 -12.36
CA ASP A 111 11.72 -4.68 -13.31
C ASP A 111 12.74 -3.73 -12.67
N GLU A 112 12.79 -3.66 -11.33
CA GLU A 112 13.58 -2.64 -10.62
C GLU A 112 14.55 -3.24 -9.57
N SER A 113 14.90 -4.53 -9.71
CA SER A 113 15.79 -5.17 -8.75
C SER A 113 17.25 -4.74 -8.92
N LYS A 114 17.87 -4.20 -7.87
CA LYS A 114 19.32 -3.94 -7.81
C LYS A 114 20.01 -5.04 -7.03
N VAL A 115 21.19 -5.49 -7.48
CA VAL A 115 21.99 -6.49 -6.78
C VAL A 115 23.31 -5.87 -6.32
N GLU A 116 23.61 -6.01 -5.04
CA GLU A 116 24.85 -5.58 -4.40
C GLU A 116 25.60 -6.79 -3.84
N SER A 117 26.93 -6.78 -3.94
CA SER A 117 27.79 -7.85 -3.41
C SER A 117 28.02 -7.71 -1.89
N ASP A 118 27.85 -6.51 -1.35
CA ASP A 118 28.00 -6.18 0.07
C ASP A 118 26.73 -5.46 0.56
N PRO A 119 26.01 -5.99 1.56
CA PRO A 119 24.83 -5.34 2.15
C PRO A 119 25.10 -3.92 2.65
N LYS A 120 26.34 -3.62 3.07
CA LYS A 120 26.74 -2.29 3.59
C LYS A 120 26.90 -1.24 2.48
N MET A 121 27.01 -1.67 1.22
CA MET A 121 27.07 -0.76 0.06
C MET A 121 25.70 -0.47 -0.55
N ALA A 122 24.68 -1.27 -0.21
CA ALA A 122 23.32 -1.03 -0.65
C ALA A 122 22.77 0.28 -0.07
N PRO A 123 21.94 1.03 -0.81
CA PRO A 123 21.12 2.08 -0.23
C PRO A 123 20.22 1.47 0.85
N GLY A 124 20.66 1.59 2.10
CA GLY A 124 20.02 1.01 3.26
C GLY A 124 19.00 1.94 3.91
N LEU A 125 18.37 1.41 4.95
CA LEU A 125 17.49 2.14 5.84
C LEU A 125 18.28 2.83 6.95
N ALA A 126 17.62 3.66 7.76
CA ALA A 126 18.24 4.16 8.97
C ALA A 126 18.54 2.98 9.93
N PRO A 127 19.65 2.99 10.68
CA PRO A 127 20.02 1.87 11.57
C PRO A 127 18.92 1.45 12.56
N ASN A 128 18.16 2.42 13.06
CA ASN A 128 17.05 2.25 14.00
C ASN A 128 15.71 1.89 13.35
N GLU A 129 15.66 1.80 12.01
CA GLU A 129 14.44 1.47 11.30
C GLU A 129 14.06 0.01 11.54
N VAL A 130 12.78 -0.25 11.81
CA VAL A 130 12.29 -1.60 12.12
C VAL A 130 11.92 -2.33 10.83
N VAL A 131 12.41 -3.56 10.70
CA VAL A 131 12.12 -4.45 9.59
C VAL A 131 11.53 -5.77 10.11
N VAL A 132 10.65 -6.35 9.32
CA VAL A 132 10.21 -7.73 9.48
C VAL A 132 11.19 -8.62 8.72
N GLU A 133 11.95 -9.43 9.43
CA GLU A 133 12.83 -10.47 8.87
C GLU A 133 12.05 -11.77 8.72
N VAL A 134 11.94 -12.27 7.50
CA VAL A 134 11.37 -13.60 7.18
C VAL A 134 12.49 -14.49 6.69
N THR A 135 12.76 -15.57 7.42
CA THR A 135 13.79 -16.55 7.08
C THR A 135 13.14 -17.77 6.43
N PHE A 136 13.70 -18.20 5.30
CA PHE A 136 13.28 -19.38 4.57
C PHE A 136 14.41 -20.40 4.55
N ALA A 137 14.10 -21.64 4.92
CA ALA A 137 15.03 -22.75 4.73
C ALA A 137 15.02 -23.14 3.24
N PHE A 138 16.18 -23.23 2.63
CA PHE A 138 16.36 -23.75 1.27
C PHE A 138 16.67 -25.24 1.33
N ARG A 139 15.92 -26.04 0.57
CA ARG A 139 16.20 -27.48 0.38
C ARG A 139 16.17 -27.85 -1.08
N MET A 140 17.22 -28.50 -1.55
CA MET A 140 17.32 -29.02 -2.92
C MET A 140 18.30 -30.18 -2.99
N SER A 141 17.83 -31.38 -3.38
CA SER A 141 18.71 -32.55 -3.62
C SER A 141 19.70 -32.84 -2.47
N GLY A 142 19.23 -32.81 -1.22
CA GLY A 142 20.08 -33.01 -0.04
C GLY A 142 21.00 -31.83 0.34
N ARG A 143 20.96 -30.73 -0.42
CA ARG A 143 21.62 -29.46 -0.08
C ARG A 143 20.67 -28.58 0.73
N GLU A 144 21.22 -27.97 1.77
CA GLU A 144 20.49 -27.09 2.68
C GLU A 144 21.16 -25.72 2.80
N GLY A 145 20.35 -24.69 3.02
CA GLY A 145 20.80 -23.34 3.32
C GLY A 145 19.66 -22.48 3.82
N GLU A 146 19.91 -21.20 4.02
CA GLU A 146 18.90 -20.24 4.45
C GLU A 146 18.96 -19.01 3.52
N VAL A 147 17.79 -18.43 3.25
CA VAL A 147 17.65 -17.12 2.61
C VAL A 147 16.75 -16.26 3.47
N SER A 148 16.91 -14.95 3.43
CA SER A 148 16.11 -14.04 4.24
C SER A 148 15.54 -12.89 3.42
N LEU A 149 14.33 -12.48 3.77
CA LEU A 149 13.62 -11.34 3.23
C LEU A 149 13.36 -10.35 4.37
N ALA A 150 13.95 -9.17 4.30
CA ALA A 150 13.67 -8.07 5.22
C ALA A 150 12.72 -7.06 4.55
N ILE A 151 11.60 -6.82 5.21
CA ILE A 151 10.54 -5.92 4.76
C ILE A 151 10.43 -4.75 5.75
N PRO A 152 10.69 -3.50 5.33
CA PRO A 152 10.53 -2.35 6.21
C PRO A 152 9.08 -2.18 6.66
N ILE A 153 8.83 -1.93 7.94
CA ILE A 153 7.45 -1.70 8.43
C ILE A 153 6.81 -0.49 7.74
N ARG A 154 7.59 0.58 7.49
CA ARG A 154 7.13 1.75 6.73
C ARG A 154 6.63 1.42 5.32
N ALA A 155 7.12 0.31 4.73
CA ALA A 155 6.63 -0.15 3.44
C ALA A 155 5.22 -0.73 3.57
N LEU A 156 4.93 -1.37 4.70
CA LEU A 156 3.68 -2.08 4.94
C LEU A 156 2.57 -1.17 5.47
N GLU A 157 2.92 -0.14 6.26
CA GLU A 157 1.96 0.79 6.90
C GLU A 157 0.84 1.27 5.98
N PRO A 158 1.09 1.75 4.74
CA PRO A 158 0.03 2.24 3.85
C PRO A 158 -0.92 1.15 3.33
N HIS A 159 -0.56 -0.13 3.49
CA HIS A 159 -1.25 -1.28 2.91
C HIS A 159 -1.88 -2.20 3.97
N LEU A 160 -1.66 -1.96 5.26
CA LEU A 160 -2.12 -2.82 6.35
C LEU A 160 -3.64 -3.08 6.29
N ASP A 161 -4.45 -2.05 6.07
CA ASP A 161 -5.91 -2.19 5.98
C ASP A 161 -6.32 -3.15 4.86
N GLY A 162 -5.68 -3.03 3.70
CA GLY A 162 -5.93 -3.92 2.56
C GLY A 162 -5.52 -5.36 2.85
N LEU A 163 -4.39 -5.57 3.52
CA LEU A 163 -3.94 -6.90 3.92
C LEU A 163 -4.88 -7.55 4.93
N VAL A 164 -5.37 -6.78 5.92
CA VAL A 164 -6.34 -7.25 6.91
C VAL A 164 -7.66 -7.63 6.25
N GLU A 165 -8.13 -6.84 5.28
CA GLU A 165 -9.37 -7.13 4.54
C GLU A 165 -9.26 -8.46 3.76
N VAL A 166 -8.13 -8.68 3.06
CA VAL A 166 -7.85 -9.95 2.37
C VAL A 166 -7.86 -11.13 3.34
N LEU A 167 -7.15 -11.01 4.46
CA LEU A 167 -7.03 -12.07 5.45
C LEU A 167 -8.36 -12.40 6.14
N SER A 168 -9.28 -11.42 6.20
CA SER A 168 -10.62 -11.57 6.79
C SER A 168 -11.65 -12.13 5.79
N GLY A 169 -11.24 -12.54 4.59
CA GLY A 169 -12.13 -13.08 3.56
C GLY A 169 -12.89 -12.02 2.75
N GLY A 170 -12.49 -10.74 2.85
CA GLY A 170 -12.96 -9.67 1.98
C GLY A 170 -12.39 -9.76 0.57
N SER A 171 -12.94 -8.98 -0.37
CA SER A 171 -12.57 -9.06 -1.80
C SER A 171 -11.16 -8.56 -2.13
N GLY A 172 -10.37 -8.15 -1.12
CA GLY A 172 -8.97 -7.73 -1.25
C GLY A 172 -8.72 -6.50 -2.10
N ARG A 173 -9.76 -5.91 -2.70
CA ARG A 173 -9.65 -4.71 -3.51
C ARG A 173 -9.62 -3.50 -2.59
N LEU A 174 -8.41 -3.09 -2.21
CA LEU A 174 -8.16 -1.71 -1.79
C LEU A 174 -8.88 -0.75 -2.77
N PRO A 175 -9.60 0.28 -2.28
CA PRO A 175 -10.29 1.21 -3.16
C PRO A 175 -9.26 1.84 -4.11
N ASP A 176 -9.35 1.48 -5.39
CA ASP A 176 -8.52 2.05 -6.45
C ASP A 176 -8.58 3.58 -6.34
N ALA A 177 -7.46 4.27 -6.52
CA ALA A 177 -7.43 5.73 -6.60
C ALA A 177 -8.43 6.25 -7.66
N SER A 178 -8.72 5.44 -8.70
CA SER A 178 -9.79 5.71 -9.67
C SER A 178 -11.19 5.64 -9.05
N GLN A 179 -11.43 4.76 -8.09
CA GLN A 179 -12.69 4.61 -7.37
C GLN A 179 -12.90 5.75 -6.37
N LYS A 180 -11.85 6.20 -5.67
CA LYS A 180 -11.88 7.45 -4.87
C LYS A 180 -12.23 8.65 -5.74
N ARG A 181 -11.58 8.82 -6.90
CA ARG A 181 -11.89 9.91 -7.85
C ARG A 181 -13.32 9.84 -8.38
N ARG A 182 -13.82 8.63 -8.70
CA ARG A 182 -15.22 8.43 -9.14
C ARG A 182 -16.20 8.75 -8.02
N LEU A 183 -15.88 8.40 -6.77
CA LEU A 183 -16.69 8.74 -5.61
C LEU A 183 -16.69 10.24 -5.37
N ASP A 184 -15.53 10.90 -5.39
CA ASP A 184 -15.41 12.36 -5.27
C ASP A 184 -16.19 13.09 -6.37
N GLN A 185 -16.10 12.60 -7.61
CA GLN A 185 -16.86 13.15 -8.73
C GLN A 185 -18.36 13.00 -8.52
N ARG A 186 -18.81 11.82 -8.04
CA ARG A 186 -20.21 11.57 -7.71
C ARG A 186 -20.68 12.45 -6.55
N LEU A 187 -19.92 12.55 -5.46
CA LEU A 187 -20.22 13.41 -4.31
C LEU A 187 -20.37 14.88 -4.74
N ARG A 188 -19.54 15.35 -5.68
CA ARG A 188 -19.65 16.71 -6.25
C ARG A 188 -20.87 16.93 -7.14
N THR A 189 -21.53 15.86 -7.61
CA THR A 189 -22.74 15.94 -8.47
C THR A 189 -24.03 15.57 -7.75
N ILE A 190 -23.96 15.15 -6.49
CA ILE A 190 -25.17 14.90 -5.69
C ILE A 190 -25.89 16.23 -5.49
N SER A 191 -27.17 16.24 -5.86
CA SER A 191 -28.06 17.36 -5.55
C SER A 191 -28.47 17.27 -4.08
N VAL A 192 -28.26 18.36 -3.35
CA VAL A 192 -28.71 18.51 -1.97
C VAL A 192 -29.80 19.57 -1.91
N GLU A 193 -30.79 19.37 -1.05
CA GLU A 193 -31.85 20.34 -0.84
C GLU A 193 -31.34 21.48 0.03
N GLY A 194 -31.35 22.70 -0.53
CA GLY A 194 -31.04 23.93 0.17
C GLY A 194 -32.31 24.72 0.44
N THR A 195 -32.56 25.08 1.69
CA THR A 195 -33.75 25.82 2.12
C THR A 195 -33.36 27.20 2.62
N ALA A 196 -33.96 28.24 2.04
CA ALA A 196 -33.83 29.62 2.46
C ALA A 196 -34.99 29.97 3.42
N VAL A 197 -34.68 30.10 4.71
CA VAL A 197 -35.64 30.41 5.76
C VAL A 197 -35.60 31.92 6.04
N LEU A 198 -36.71 32.60 5.76
CA LEU A 198 -36.84 34.04 6.02
C LEU A 198 -37.01 34.34 7.51
N GLY A 199 -37.66 33.44 8.22
CA GLY A 199 -38.02 33.58 9.62
C GLY A 199 -38.96 32.47 10.06
N SER A 200 -39.05 32.24 11.36
CA SER A 200 -40.05 31.39 12.00
C SER A 200 -40.85 32.20 12.99
N THR A 201 -42.12 31.87 13.21
CA THR A 201 -42.95 32.51 14.25
C THR A 201 -43.87 31.47 14.86
N SER A 202 -44.29 31.71 16.11
CA SER A 202 -45.26 30.86 16.80
C SER A 202 -46.60 31.58 16.83
N ILE A 203 -47.63 30.94 16.28
CA ILE A 203 -49.00 31.46 16.28
C ILE A 203 -49.93 30.53 17.06
N THR A 204 -50.98 31.09 17.63
CA THR A 204 -52.04 30.34 18.29
C THR A 204 -53.00 29.72 17.28
N LEU A 205 -53.75 28.70 17.72
CA LEU A 205 -54.74 28.04 16.86
C LEU A 205 -55.86 29.00 16.42
N GLY A 206 -56.21 29.98 17.26
CA GLY A 206 -57.23 30.99 16.94
C GLY A 206 -56.77 31.93 15.83
N GLU A 207 -55.52 32.41 15.89
CA GLU A 207 -54.93 33.26 14.84
C GLU A 207 -54.89 32.53 13.50
N LEU A 208 -54.48 31.25 13.49
CA LEU A 208 -54.46 30.42 12.30
C LEU A 208 -55.85 30.30 11.64
N GLN A 209 -56.92 30.20 12.42
CA GLN A 209 -58.28 30.12 11.89
C GLN A 209 -58.76 31.44 11.27
N SER A 210 -58.25 32.58 11.75
CA SER A 210 -58.61 33.91 11.27
C SER A 210 -57.71 34.43 10.14
N MET A 211 -56.64 33.72 9.78
CA MET A 211 -55.70 34.17 8.75
C MET A 211 -56.34 34.30 7.36
N ALA A 212 -56.09 35.43 6.71
CA ALA A 212 -56.52 35.72 5.35
C ALA A 212 -55.35 36.15 4.45
N VAL A 213 -55.55 36.05 3.14
CA VAL A 213 -54.59 36.57 2.15
C VAL A 213 -54.47 38.08 2.32
N GLY A 214 -53.26 38.55 2.62
CA GLY A 214 -52.97 39.97 2.87
C GLY A 214 -52.53 40.27 4.29
N ASP A 215 -52.65 39.31 5.21
CA ASP A 215 -52.20 39.48 6.58
C ASP A 215 -50.66 39.52 6.68
N VAL A 216 -50.17 40.33 7.62
CA VAL A 216 -48.74 40.50 7.90
C VAL A 216 -48.38 39.65 9.12
N LEU A 217 -47.44 38.73 8.93
CA LEU A 217 -46.90 37.90 10.01
C LEU A 217 -45.57 38.49 10.48
N ASP A 218 -45.46 38.70 11.79
CA ASP A 218 -44.19 39.07 12.41
C ASP A 218 -43.36 37.80 12.64
N LEU A 219 -42.11 37.82 12.18
CA LEU A 219 -41.21 36.68 12.21
C LEU A 219 -40.20 36.86 13.33
N ASP A 220 -40.05 35.84 14.18
CA ASP A 220 -39.13 35.81 15.31
C ASP A 220 -37.71 35.42 14.84
N GLN A 221 -37.15 36.21 13.92
CA GLN A 221 -35.79 36.02 13.44
C GLN A 221 -35.17 37.34 12.96
N GLU A 222 -34.09 37.78 13.61
CA GLU A 222 -33.40 39.02 13.25
C GLU A 222 -32.70 38.98 11.88
N GLN A 223 -32.25 37.80 11.45
CA GLN A 223 -31.56 37.61 10.18
C GLN A 223 -31.99 36.32 9.47
N PRO A 224 -32.36 36.38 8.17
CA PRO A 224 -32.66 35.21 7.38
C PRO A 224 -31.49 34.22 7.35
N SER A 225 -31.82 32.93 7.24
CA SER A 225 -30.81 31.86 7.24
C SER A 225 -30.99 30.87 6.10
N PHE A 226 -29.88 30.29 5.65
CA PHE A 226 -29.85 29.24 4.65
C PHE A 226 -29.41 27.92 5.30
N THR A 227 -30.15 26.85 5.06
CA THR A 227 -29.85 25.51 5.60
C THR A 227 -29.72 24.50 4.45
N VAL A 228 -28.88 23.48 4.64
CA VAL A 228 -28.72 22.38 3.68
C VAL A 228 -29.06 21.07 4.38
N GLY A 229 -30.03 20.32 3.87
CA GLY A 229 -30.42 19.02 4.41
C GLY A 229 -30.82 19.02 5.89
N GLY A 230 -31.38 20.13 6.40
CA GLY A 230 -31.73 20.29 7.82
C GLY A 230 -30.53 20.48 8.77
N GLY A 231 -29.32 20.67 8.23
CA GLY A 231 -28.09 20.90 8.98
C GLY A 231 -27.86 22.37 9.35
N ALA A 232 -26.58 22.73 9.50
CA ALA A 232 -26.16 24.06 9.95
C ALA A 232 -26.82 25.21 9.16
N ALA A 233 -27.16 26.27 9.87
CA ALA A 233 -27.75 27.48 9.32
C ALA A 233 -26.66 28.53 9.08
N TRP A 234 -26.62 29.08 7.87
CA TRP A 234 -25.73 30.19 7.52
C TRP A 234 -26.52 31.48 7.40
N PRO A 235 -25.99 32.62 7.90
CA PRO A 235 -26.63 33.92 7.69
C PRO A 235 -26.70 34.22 6.20
N MET A 236 -27.82 34.77 5.74
CA MET A 236 -28.01 35.06 4.33
C MET A 236 -28.65 36.43 4.10
N HIS A 237 -28.33 37.02 2.94
CA HIS A 237 -28.96 38.25 2.47
C HIS A 237 -29.81 37.93 1.25
N VAL A 238 -31.08 38.31 1.30
CA VAL A 238 -32.02 38.13 0.19
C VAL A 238 -31.93 39.32 -0.74
N GLY A 239 -31.81 39.05 -2.04
CA GLY A 239 -31.80 40.05 -3.10
C GLY A 239 -32.68 39.65 -4.28
N ASN A 240 -32.80 40.55 -5.26
CA ASN A 240 -33.53 40.32 -6.49
C ASN A 240 -32.61 40.43 -7.71
N ARG A 241 -32.75 39.50 -8.65
CA ARG A 241 -32.13 39.59 -9.98
C ARG A 241 -33.21 39.40 -11.04
N GLY A 242 -33.75 40.50 -11.54
CA GLY A 242 -34.95 40.49 -12.38
C GLY A 242 -36.13 39.91 -11.60
N ASP A 243 -36.77 38.90 -12.17
CA ASP A 243 -37.93 38.22 -11.56
C ASP A 243 -37.54 37.05 -10.62
N ARG A 244 -36.24 36.85 -10.37
CA ARG A 244 -35.74 35.75 -9.51
C ARG A 244 -35.23 36.29 -8.19
N ARG A 245 -35.71 35.69 -7.09
CA ARG A 245 -35.10 35.83 -5.77
C ARG A 245 -33.72 35.17 -5.78
N ILE A 246 -32.72 35.87 -5.29
CA ILE A 246 -31.36 35.37 -5.11
C ILE A 246 -30.97 35.49 -3.65
N VAL A 247 -30.12 34.58 -3.20
CA VAL A 247 -29.63 34.55 -1.84
C VAL A 247 -28.11 34.65 -1.89
N ARG A 248 -27.54 35.57 -1.09
CA ARG A 248 -26.10 35.67 -0.87
C ARG A 248 -25.78 35.19 0.54
N LEU A 249 -24.99 34.13 0.64
CA LEU A 249 -24.50 33.65 1.93
C LEU A 249 -23.51 34.67 2.52
N GLY A 250 -23.67 34.95 3.81
CA GLY A 250 -22.71 35.66 4.63
C GLY A 250 -21.68 34.68 5.20
N SER A 251 -20.48 35.17 5.49
CA SER A 251 -19.48 34.41 6.24
C SER A 251 -19.93 34.26 7.69
N SER A 252 -19.94 33.03 8.22
CA SER A 252 -19.95 32.86 9.68
C SER A 252 -18.56 33.27 10.18
N THR A 253 -18.52 34.16 11.17
CA THR A 253 -17.38 34.24 12.07
C THR A 253 -17.33 33.01 12.96
#